data_AF-A0A1W9R5U1-F1
#
_entry.id   AF-A0A1W9R5U1-F1
#
_cell.length_a   1.000
_cell.length_b   1.000
_cell.length_c   1.000
_cell.angle_alpha   90.00
_cell.angle_beta   90.00
_cell.angle_gamma   90.00
#
_symmetry.space_group_name_H-M   'P 1'
#
loop_
_entity.id
_entity.type
_entity.pdbx_description
1 polymer ?
#
loop_
_entity_poly.entity_id
_entity_poly.type
_entity_poly.pdbx_seq_one_letter_code
_entity_poly.pdbx_strand_id
1 'polypeptide(L)'
;MRKGLALILSILIMFFLAALLGIAFLRSNIQLREIEIRRASLYAFYAAESALERAVFELRKNRNWQAGFGDENNPVSLTLADGTVVGFYWIDADGADDTPGTSDDEIQDGGAFSTWPQTLWVTAHGQDATRRITRIIRARIATQSPAEYFVSTPRDLAITGGANITDSDLLGKNVVFQPTSPININGGKVYYIFNIENEDDANVHVDADKDGAEEEVPDDIQQIPPITFPSLDLSWYKSLFDSDDDGNPDLPGYHSGNFTITGTINRTNFDNYNGLIFVDGDVYISGNVTESMHIVASGNIYIEGDVTCSNNAQIGLSAKEDVIIPYAAGNPDITIEAYIFADGGRFIAEKGTSPKGTLTFKGAITVRGKEGKSTSVDLNIYPHRNYSYNQDLSANLTIPFISFIANIIEWEEIK
;
A
#
# COMPACT_ATOMS: atom_id res chain seq x y z
N MET A 1 -38.30 -31.81 74.01
CA MET A 1 -37.45 -32.41 72.96
C MET A 1 -37.66 -31.84 71.55
N ARG A 2 -38.89 -31.78 71.01
CA ARG A 2 -39.12 -31.33 69.61
C ARG A 2 -38.59 -29.93 69.25
N LYS A 3 -38.62 -28.96 70.18
CA LYS A 3 -38.12 -27.59 69.95
C LYS A 3 -36.59 -27.49 69.86
N GLY A 4 -35.85 -28.35 70.56
CA GLY A 4 -34.37 -28.37 70.50
C GLY A 4 -33.86 -28.99 69.20
N LEU A 5 -34.55 -30.01 68.69
CA LEU A 5 -34.22 -30.65 67.41
C LEU A 5 -34.48 -29.71 66.22
N ALA A 6 -35.54 -28.90 66.28
CA ALA A 6 -35.81 -27.85 65.29
C ALA A 6 -34.72 -26.75 65.26
N LEU A 7 -34.19 -26.37 66.42
CA LEU A 7 -33.10 -25.39 66.51
C LEU A 7 -31.80 -25.93 65.89
N ILE A 8 -31.42 -27.17 66.22
CA ILE A 8 -30.22 -27.80 65.67
C ILE A 8 -30.33 -27.95 64.15
N LEU A 9 -31.51 -28.35 63.64
CA LEU A 9 -31.75 -28.47 62.21
C LEU A 9 -31.68 -27.11 61.50
N SER A 10 -32.22 -26.05 62.11
CA SER A 10 -32.14 -24.69 61.56
C SER A 10 -30.72 -24.16 61.51
N ILE A 11 -29.89 -24.44 62.53
CA ILE A 11 -28.47 -24.03 62.56
C ILE A 11 -27.70 -24.80 61.49
N LEU A 12 -27.95 -26.10 61.32
CA LEU A 12 -27.28 -26.93 60.32
C LEU A 12 -27.65 -26.48 58.90
N ILE A 13 -28.93 -26.16 58.65
CA ILE A 13 -29.38 -25.60 57.36
C ILE A 13 -28.74 -24.22 57.11
N MET A 14 -28.68 -23.36 58.12
CA MET A 14 -28.06 -22.04 57.99
C MET A 14 -26.54 -22.14 57.71
N PHE A 15 -25.84 -23.06 58.38
CA PHE A 15 -24.43 -23.33 58.13
C PHE A 15 -24.21 -23.88 56.72
N PHE A 16 -25.05 -24.81 56.27
CA PHE A 16 -24.99 -25.36 54.92
C PHE A 16 -25.26 -24.29 53.84
N LEU A 17 -26.25 -23.42 54.06
CA LEU A 17 -26.53 -22.28 53.19
C LEU A 17 -25.36 -21.29 53.16
N ALA A 18 -24.77 -20.97 54.31
CA ALA A 18 -23.61 -20.09 54.39
C ALA A 18 -22.40 -20.67 53.65
N ALA A 19 -22.16 -21.98 53.78
CA ALA A 19 -21.10 -22.67 53.05
C ALA A 19 -21.35 -22.68 51.53
N LEU A 20 -22.57 -22.95 51.09
CA LEU A 20 -22.95 -22.91 49.67
C LEU A 20 -22.80 -21.51 49.08
N LEU A 21 -23.26 -20.48 49.78
CA LEU A 21 -23.09 -19.09 49.37
C LEU A 21 -21.60 -18.72 49.31
N GLY A 22 -20.81 -19.11 50.32
CA GLY A 22 -19.36 -18.88 50.32
C GLY A 22 -18.65 -19.50 49.12
N ILE A 23 -18.99 -20.74 48.75
CA ILE A 23 -18.45 -21.41 47.56
C ILE A 23 -18.90 -20.70 46.28
N ALA A 24 -20.17 -20.30 46.18
CA ALA A 24 -20.69 -19.59 45.01
C ALA A 24 -19.99 -18.24 44.80
N PHE A 25 -19.79 -17.46 45.87
CA PHE A 25 -19.05 -16.19 45.81
C PHE A 25 -17.59 -16.39 45.42
N LEU A 26 -16.91 -17.40 45.98
CA LEU A 26 -15.53 -17.71 45.63
C LEU A 26 -15.41 -18.06 44.14
N ARG A 27 -16.29 -18.93 43.64
CA ARG A 27 -16.33 -19.32 42.22
C ARG A 27 -16.60 -18.14 41.31
N SER A 28 -17.56 -17.27 41.66
CA SER A 28 -17.86 -16.05 40.90
C SER A 28 -16.66 -15.11 40.82
N ASN A 29 -15.95 -14.90 41.94
CA ASN A 29 -14.76 -14.03 41.95
C ASN A 29 -13.60 -14.60 41.11
N ILE A 30 -13.39 -15.92 41.16
CA ILE A 30 -12.39 -16.59 40.31
C ILE A 30 -12.74 -16.39 38.82
N GLN A 31 -14.01 -16.59 38.45
CA GLN A 31 -14.48 -16.41 37.08
C GLN A 31 -14.37 -14.95 36.61
N LEU A 32 -14.71 -13.98 37.46
CA LEU A 32 -14.54 -12.56 37.14
C LEU A 32 -13.08 -12.20 36.91
N ARG A 33 -12.17 -12.67 37.78
CA ARG A 33 -10.74 -12.46 37.61
C ARG A 33 -10.20 -13.11 36.32
N GLU A 34 -10.68 -14.30 35.97
CA GLU A 34 -10.31 -14.97 34.72
C GLU A 34 -10.77 -14.18 33.49
N ILE A 35 -12.00 -13.65 33.52
CA ILE A 35 -12.54 -12.78 32.47
C ILE A 35 -11.71 -11.50 32.35
N GLU A 36 -11.34 -10.88 33.47
CA GLU A 36 -10.50 -9.68 33.49
C GLU A 36 -9.12 -9.94 32.88
N ILE A 37 -8.46 -11.05 33.25
CA ILE A 37 -7.17 -11.44 32.67
C ILE A 37 -7.30 -11.70 31.17
N ARG A 38 -8.35 -12.42 30.74
CA ARG A 38 -8.59 -12.69 29.33
C ARG A 38 -8.85 -11.40 28.54
N ARG A 39 -9.59 -10.46 29.11
CA ARG A 39 -9.87 -9.15 28.50
C ARG A 39 -8.60 -8.30 28.39
N ALA A 40 -7.81 -8.22 29.46
CA ALA A 40 -6.53 -7.51 29.47
C ALA A 40 -5.55 -8.12 28.46
N SER A 41 -5.48 -9.45 28.38
CA SER A 41 -4.66 -10.16 27.41
C SER A 41 -5.08 -9.89 25.96
N LEU A 42 -6.39 -9.77 25.69
CA LEU A 42 -6.91 -9.38 24.38
C LEU A 42 -6.56 -7.93 24.02
N TYR A 43 -6.68 -6.99 24.97
CA TYR A 43 -6.29 -5.60 24.73
C TYR A 43 -4.80 -5.42 24.51
N ALA A 44 -3.96 -6.15 25.26
CA ALA A 44 -2.52 -6.18 25.03
C ALA A 44 -2.21 -6.70 23.62
N PHE A 45 -2.92 -7.71 23.14
CA PHE A 45 -2.77 -8.22 21.78
C PHE A 45 -3.18 -7.19 20.71
N TYR A 46 -4.35 -6.54 20.87
CA TYR A 46 -4.77 -5.47 19.95
C TYR A 46 -3.84 -4.26 19.95
N ALA A 47 -3.21 -3.96 21.09
CA ALA A 47 -2.19 -2.93 21.18
C ALA A 47 -0.94 -3.31 20.36
N ALA A 48 -0.49 -4.57 20.42
CA ALA A 48 0.61 -5.06 19.60
C ALA A 48 0.26 -5.04 18.09
N GLU A 49 -0.95 -5.48 17.71
CA GLU A 49 -1.42 -5.37 16.31
C GLU A 49 -1.45 -3.92 15.82
N SER A 50 -1.88 -2.98 16.66
CA SER A 50 -1.89 -1.56 16.33
C SER A 50 -0.46 -1.01 16.10
N ALA A 51 0.53 -1.55 16.79
CA ALA A 51 1.93 -1.23 16.54
C ALA A 51 2.36 -1.75 15.15
N LEU A 52 2.03 -3.00 14.80
CA LEU A 52 2.35 -3.55 13.47
C LEU A 52 1.72 -2.75 12.35
N GLU A 53 0.44 -2.41 12.45
CA GLU A 53 -0.28 -1.60 11.46
C GLU A 53 0.38 -0.22 11.28
N ARG A 54 0.84 0.39 12.39
CA ARG A 54 1.56 1.65 12.32
C ARG A 54 2.95 1.50 11.70
N ALA A 55 3.70 0.43 11.95
CA ALA A 55 4.97 0.17 11.26
C ALA A 55 4.77 -0.02 9.76
N VAL A 56 3.76 -0.81 9.36
CA VAL A 56 3.38 -0.96 7.95
C VAL A 56 3.07 0.41 7.35
N PHE A 57 2.34 1.27 8.05
CA PHE A 57 2.06 2.63 7.61
C PHE A 57 3.32 3.49 7.42
N GLU A 58 4.30 3.42 8.32
CA GLU A 58 5.56 4.16 8.15
C GLU A 58 6.41 3.62 7.01
N LEU A 59 6.46 2.29 6.82
CA LEU A 59 7.16 1.67 5.68
C LEU A 59 6.55 2.06 4.33
N ARG A 60 5.24 2.32 4.28
CA ARG A 60 4.57 2.85 3.08
C ARG A 60 5.02 4.26 2.74
N LYS A 61 5.50 5.06 3.69
CA LYS A 61 6.03 6.41 3.43
C LYS A 61 7.51 6.39 3.09
N ASN A 62 8.25 5.51 3.75
CA ASN A 62 9.69 5.37 3.60
C ASN A 62 10.08 3.90 3.71
N ARG A 63 10.48 3.30 2.60
CA ARG A 63 10.91 1.88 2.55
C ARG A 63 12.07 1.56 3.49
N ASN A 64 12.90 2.56 3.84
CA ASN A 64 14.06 2.40 4.72
C ASN A 64 13.75 2.79 6.18
N TRP A 65 12.47 2.88 6.56
CA TRP A 65 12.10 3.20 7.94
C TRP A 65 12.54 2.07 8.90
N GLN A 66 13.33 2.44 9.90
CA GLN A 66 13.86 1.53 10.94
C GLN A 66 13.88 2.19 12.32
N ALA A 67 13.20 3.33 12.49
CA ALA A 67 13.33 4.14 13.70
C ALA A 67 12.58 3.56 14.91
N GLY A 68 11.62 2.65 14.68
CA GLY A 68 10.67 2.23 15.70
C GLY A 68 9.76 3.38 16.17
N PHE A 69 8.96 3.15 17.20
CA PHE A 69 8.28 4.20 17.94
C PHE A 69 7.88 3.76 19.34
N GLY A 70 7.97 4.71 20.28
CA GLY A 70 7.79 4.43 21.70
C GLY A 70 8.90 3.54 22.25
N ASP A 71 8.85 3.31 23.55
CA ASP A 71 9.66 2.29 24.23
C ASP A 71 8.89 1.79 25.46
N GLU A 72 9.44 0.81 26.18
CA GLU A 72 8.80 0.27 27.39
C GLU A 72 8.49 1.34 28.45
N ASN A 73 9.32 2.39 28.55
CA ASN A 73 9.15 3.48 29.51
C ASN A 73 8.21 4.57 29.00
N ASN A 74 8.19 4.81 27.69
CA ASN A 74 7.37 5.81 27.02
C ASN A 74 6.57 5.22 25.84
N PRO A 75 5.60 4.32 26.11
CA PRO A 75 4.84 3.67 25.06
C PRO A 75 3.74 4.58 24.52
N VAL A 76 3.32 4.32 23.28
CA VAL A 76 2.20 5.02 22.64
C VAL A 76 0.88 4.52 23.24
N SER A 77 -0.03 5.43 23.56
CA SER A 77 -1.36 5.06 24.09
C SER A 77 -2.31 4.64 22.97
N LEU A 78 -2.94 3.47 23.14
CA LEU A 78 -4.08 3.04 22.33
C LEU A 78 -5.36 3.55 22.98
N THR A 79 -6.02 4.50 22.31
CA THR A 79 -7.18 5.22 22.84
C THR A 79 -8.39 5.01 21.93
N LEU A 80 -9.54 4.71 22.52
CA LEU A 80 -10.82 4.64 21.81
C LEU A 80 -11.30 6.03 21.39
N ALA A 81 -12.29 6.09 20.49
CA ALA A 81 -12.86 7.34 20.00
C ALA A 81 -13.46 8.24 21.12
N ASP A 82 -13.81 7.65 22.26
CA ASP A 82 -14.33 8.37 23.43
C ASP A 82 -13.22 8.91 24.37
N GLY A 83 -11.94 8.70 24.04
CA GLY A 83 -10.80 9.10 24.86
C GLY A 83 -10.34 8.07 25.89
N THR A 84 -10.97 6.88 25.95
CA THR A 84 -10.58 5.84 26.90
C THR A 84 -9.31 5.12 26.45
N VAL A 85 -8.27 5.11 27.30
CA VAL A 85 -7.06 4.31 27.06
C VAL A 85 -7.33 2.84 27.34
N VAL A 86 -7.16 1.99 26.33
CA VAL A 86 -7.39 0.54 26.41
C VAL A 86 -6.09 -0.27 26.46
N GLY A 87 -4.98 0.32 26.05
CA GLY A 87 -3.66 -0.31 26.08
C GLY A 87 -2.54 0.64 25.72
N PHE A 88 -1.32 0.12 25.74
CA PHE A 88 -0.11 0.81 25.33
C PHE A 88 0.66 -0.05 24.36
N TYR A 89 1.39 0.55 23.43
CA TYR A 89 2.19 -0.19 22.47
C TYR A 89 3.47 0.53 22.07
N TRP A 90 4.46 -0.22 21.65
CA TRP A 90 5.68 0.28 21.02
C TRP A 90 6.15 -0.74 19.98
N ILE A 91 7.06 -0.32 19.11
CA ILE A 91 7.66 -1.20 18.11
C ILE A 91 9.15 -0.97 18.04
N ASP A 92 9.86 -2.09 18.01
CA ASP A 92 11.28 -2.14 17.72
C ASP A 92 11.41 -2.63 16.28
N ALA A 93 11.97 -1.78 15.42
CA ALA A 93 12.33 -2.19 14.08
C ALA A 93 13.72 -2.81 14.17
N ASP A 94 13.78 -4.14 14.11
CA ASP A 94 15.04 -4.85 14.10
C ASP A 94 15.70 -4.56 12.74
N GLY A 95 16.58 -3.56 12.69
CA GLY A 95 17.62 -3.52 11.69
C GLY A 95 18.32 -4.88 11.67
N ALA A 96 18.90 -5.28 10.53
CA ALA A 96 19.49 -6.60 10.28
C ALA A 96 20.68 -7.01 11.20
N ASP A 97 20.73 -6.57 12.45
CA ASP A 97 21.91 -6.54 13.30
C ASP A 97 21.73 -7.18 14.69
N ASP A 98 20.66 -7.96 14.94
CA ASP A 98 20.54 -8.74 16.18
C ASP A 98 20.54 -10.27 15.97
N THR A 99 21.45 -10.71 15.08
CA THR A 99 22.18 -11.96 15.32
C THR A 99 23.67 -11.73 15.10
N PRO A 100 24.49 -11.60 16.16
CA PRO A 100 25.94 -11.55 15.99
C PRO A 100 26.42 -12.96 15.59
N GLY A 101 26.86 -13.14 14.34
CA GLY A 101 27.85 -14.20 14.07
C GLY A 101 27.78 -15.02 12.78
N THR A 102 26.98 -14.71 11.76
CA THR A 102 27.16 -15.32 10.44
C THR A 102 26.91 -14.31 9.33
N SER A 103 28.00 -13.81 8.75
CA SER A 103 28.04 -13.02 7.53
C SER A 103 27.72 -13.85 6.28
N ASP A 104 26.76 -14.78 6.36
CA ASP A 104 26.55 -15.82 5.35
C ASP A 104 25.11 -16.36 5.27
N ASP A 105 24.11 -15.58 5.71
CA ASP A 105 22.74 -15.82 5.27
C ASP A 105 22.46 -14.90 4.07
N GLU A 106 22.95 -15.34 2.90
CA GLU A 106 22.04 -15.41 1.76
C GLU A 106 20.76 -16.06 2.28
N ILE A 107 19.78 -15.26 2.70
CA ILE A 107 18.45 -15.77 3.01
C ILE A 107 17.89 -16.25 1.68
N GLN A 108 18.18 -17.49 1.33
CA GLN A 108 17.55 -18.25 0.28
C GLN A 108 16.06 -18.38 0.64
N ASP A 109 15.27 -17.38 0.26
CA ASP A 109 14.34 -17.51 -0.85
C ASP A 109 13.94 -18.95 -1.21
N GLY A 110 13.09 -19.52 -0.34
CA GLY A 110 12.43 -20.80 -0.55
C GLY A 110 10.94 -20.69 -0.23
N GLY A 111 10.16 -20.11 -1.14
CA GLY A 111 8.70 -20.01 -1.08
C GLY A 111 8.15 -19.01 -2.10
N ALA A 112 6.82 -18.92 -2.28
CA ALA A 112 6.13 -18.03 -3.24
C ALA A 112 6.39 -16.51 -3.07
N PHE A 113 7.28 -16.13 -2.17
CA PHE A 113 7.73 -14.76 -1.89
C PHE A 113 9.23 -14.57 -2.17
N SER A 114 9.90 -15.53 -2.80
CA SER A 114 11.33 -15.49 -3.14
C SER A 114 11.71 -14.49 -4.24
N THR A 115 10.87 -13.49 -4.44
CA THR A 115 10.96 -12.50 -5.50
C THR A 115 10.72 -11.10 -4.94
N TRP A 116 10.42 -10.98 -3.64
CA TRP A 116 10.21 -9.67 -3.02
C TRP A 116 11.55 -9.05 -2.66
N PRO A 117 11.89 -7.88 -3.23
CA PRO A 117 13.25 -7.36 -3.19
C PRO A 117 13.72 -6.95 -1.79
N GLN A 118 12.80 -6.66 -0.85
CA GLN A 118 13.14 -6.22 0.51
C GLN A 118 12.15 -6.72 1.57
N THR A 119 12.69 -7.27 2.67
CA THR A 119 11.91 -7.65 3.86
C THR A 119 12.56 -7.12 5.13
N LEU A 120 11.75 -6.68 6.10
CA LEU A 120 12.16 -6.16 7.40
C LEU A 120 11.48 -6.96 8.52
N TRP A 121 12.23 -7.31 9.56
CA TRP A 121 11.67 -7.86 10.79
C TRP A 121 11.32 -6.72 11.75
N VAL A 122 10.14 -6.80 12.37
CA VAL A 122 9.70 -5.88 13.41
C VAL A 122 9.17 -6.65 14.60
N THR A 123 9.43 -6.12 15.79
CA THR A 123 8.94 -6.67 17.05
C THR A 123 7.99 -5.67 17.69
N ALA A 124 6.71 -6.00 17.66
CA ALA A 124 5.64 -5.21 18.23
C ALA A 124 5.32 -5.66 19.66
N HIS A 125 5.22 -4.69 20.55
CA HIS A 125 4.87 -4.94 21.94
C HIS A 125 3.56 -4.24 22.27
N GLY A 126 2.68 -4.97 22.95
CA GLY A 126 1.40 -4.45 23.41
C GLY A 126 1.17 -4.76 24.88
N GLN A 127 0.71 -3.77 25.61
CA GLN A 127 0.37 -3.84 27.03
C GLN A 127 -1.09 -3.48 27.23
N ASP A 128 -1.72 -4.11 28.22
CA ASP A 128 -3.05 -3.71 28.67
C ASP A 128 -3.01 -2.34 29.37
N ALA A 129 -4.16 -1.71 29.56
CA ALA A 129 -4.26 -0.40 30.23
C ALA A 129 -3.63 -0.38 31.65
N THR A 130 -3.51 -1.52 32.33
CA THR A 130 -2.89 -1.63 33.66
C THR A 130 -1.40 -1.98 33.63
N ARG A 131 -0.82 -2.19 32.44
CA ARG A 131 0.57 -2.59 32.20
C ARG A 131 0.99 -3.86 32.96
N ARG A 132 0.06 -4.79 33.14
CA ARG A 132 0.27 -6.07 33.84
C ARG A 132 0.47 -7.23 32.88
N ILE A 133 -0.16 -7.16 31.72
CA ILE A 133 -0.08 -8.18 30.69
C ILE A 133 0.55 -7.55 29.47
N THR A 134 1.67 -8.13 29.05
CA THR A 134 2.36 -7.81 27.81
C THR A 134 2.16 -8.95 26.81
N ARG A 135 1.97 -8.61 25.54
CA ARG A 135 1.97 -9.53 24.40
C ARG A 135 2.99 -9.01 23.40
N ILE A 136 3.73 -9.91 22.78
CA ILE A 136 4.79 -9.57 21.83
C ILE A 136 4.47 -10.29 20.52
N ILE A 137 4.49 -9.56 19.41
CA ILE A 137 4.31 -10.09 18.07
C ILE A 137 5.55 -9.76 17.27
N ARG A 138 6.20 -10.78 16.71
CA ARG A 138 7.27 -10.60 15.74
C ARG A 138 6.69 -10.81 14.34
N ALA A 139 6.97 -9.89 13.43
CA ALA A 139 6.44 -9.94 12.08
C ALA A 139 7.52 -9.62 11.05
N ARG A 140 7.45 -10.28 9.90
CA ARG A 140 8.24 -9.97 8.72
C ARG A 140 7.35 -9.18 7.76
N ILE A 141 7.80 -7.97 7.41
CA ILE A 141 7.11 -7.05 6.50
C ILE A 141 7.92 -6.98 5.21
N ALA A 142 7.28 -7.29 4.08
CA ALA A 142 7.87 -7.11 2.76
C ALA A 142 7.46 -5.75 2.19
N THR A 143 8.41 -5.03 1.59
CA THR A 143 8.18 -3.73 0.96
C THR A 143 8.50 -3.80 -0.54
N GLN A 144 7.70 -3.08 -1.34
CA GLN A 144 7.85 -3.08 -2.79
C GLN A 144 7.49 -1.70 -3.36
N SER A 145 8.19 -1.27 -4.41
CA SER A 145 7.80 -0.08 -5.15
C SER A 145 6.55 -0.40 -5.98
N PRO A 146 5.47 0.39 -5.91
CA PRO A 146 4.33 0.18 -6.82
C PRO A 146 4.71 0.44 -8.29
N ALA A 147 5.84 1.11 -8.54
CA ALA A 147 6.37 1.35 -9.87
C ALA A 147 7.29 0.22 -10.38
N GLU A 148 7.40 -0.90 -9.64
CA GLU A 148 8.14 -2.10 -10.07
C GLU A 148 7.47 -2.85 -11.22
N TYR A 149 6.14 -2.77 -11.29
CA TYR A 149 5.36 -3.29 -12.40
C TYR A 149 5.03 -2.17 -13.38
N PHE A 150 4.92 -2.48 -14.68
CA PHE A 150 4.38 -1.53 -15.65
C PHE A 150 2.94 -1.18 -15.33
N VAL A 151 2.11 -2.18 -14.99
CA VAL A 151 0.76 -1.95 -14.46
C VAL A 151 0.61 -2.73 -13.16
N SER A 152 0.15 -2.06 -12.11
CA SER A 152 -0.20 -2.71 -10.84
C SER A 152 -1.60 -2.30 -10.35
N THR A 153 -2.42 -3.29 -9.99
CA THR A 153 -3.76 -3.05 -9.45
C THR A 153 -4.23 -4.15 -8.49
N PRO A 154 -4.83 -3.81 -7.33
CA PRO A 154 -5.49 -4.77 -6.44
C PRO A 154 -6.88 -5.20 -6.94
N ARG A 155 -7.22 -4.89 -8.20
CA ARG A 155 -8.53 -5.13 -8.80
C ARG A 155 -8.38 -5.81 -10.16
N ASP A 156 -9.49 -5.99 -10.86
CA ASP A 156 -9.49 -6.66 -12.15
C ASP A 156 -8.75 -5.79 -13.17
N LEU A 157 -7.77 -6.40 -13.83
CA LEU A 157 -6.98 -5.81 -14.89
C LEU A 157 -7.46 -6.41 -16.22
N ALA A 158 -8.17 -5.60 -16.99
CA ALA A 158 -8.56 -5.96 -18.35
C ALA A 158 -7.51 -5.45 -19.35
N ILE A 159 -6.94 -6.35 -20.15
CA ILE A 159 -5.99 -6.00 -21.20
C ILE A 159 -6.69 -6.16 -22.55
N THR A 160 -6.90 -5.04 -23.23
CA THR A 160 -7.60 -5.01 -24.52
C THR A 160 -6.64 -5.15 -25.69
N GLY A 161 -7.16 -5.66 -26.82
CA GLY A 161 -6.40 -5.85 -28.05
C GLY A 161 -5.66 -4.59 -28.54
N GLY A 162 -4.47 -4.79 -29.11
CA GLY A 162 -3.62 -3.73 -29.66
C GLY A 162 -2.61 -3.18 -28.66
N ALA A 163 -2.47 -3.80 -27.49
CA ALA A 163 -1.42 -3.49 -26.52
C ALA A 163 -0.10 -4.19 -26.89
N ASN A 164 0.99 -3.43 -26.93
CA ASN A 164 2.34 -3.95 -27.01
C ASN A 164 3.12 -3.46 -25.79
N ILE A 165 3.40 -4.37 -24.86
CA ILE A 165 4.06 -4.12 -23.58
C ILE A 165 5.42 -4.79 -23.65
N THR A 166 6.49 -4.01 -23.47
CA THR A 166 7.86 -4.50 -23.59
C THR A 166 8.66 -4.25 -22.31
N ASP A 167 9.51 -5.22 -21.96
CA ASP A 167 10.45 -5.21 -20.83
C ASP A 167 9.75 -4.95 -19.48
N SER A 168 8.58 -5.56 -19.25
CA SER A 168 7.85 -5.28 -18.03
C SER A 168 6.84 -6.27 -17.52
N ASP A 169 6.74 -6.28 -16.20
CA ASP A 169 5.84 -7.12 -15.43
C ASP A 169 4.48 -6.44 -15.22
N LEU A 170 3.43 -7.26 -15.16
CA LEU A 170 2.05 -6.84 -14.88
C LEU A 170 1.57 -7.46 -13.59
N LEU A 171 0.78 -6.72 -12.81
CA LEU A 171 0.16 -7.19 -11.59
C LEU A 171 -1.33 -6.83 -11.55
N GLY A 172 -2.19 -7.83 -11.50
CA GLY A 172 -3.63 -7.66 -11.31
C GLY A 172 -4.22 -8.60 -10.25
N LYS A 173 -5.39 -8.26 -9.71
CA LYS A 173 -6.14 -9.19 -8.85
C LYS A 173 -6.68 -10.35 -9.67
N ASN A 174 -7.44 -10.00 -10.70
CA ASN A 174 -7.85 -10.90 -11.77
C ASN A 174 -7.30 -10.31 -13.06
N VAL A 175 -6.65 -11.10 -13.90
CA VAL A 175 -6.16 -10.63 -15.19
C VAL A 175 -7.06 -11.21 -16.27
N VAL A 176 -7.68 -10.35 -17.08
CA VAL A 176 -8.60 -10.75 -18.15
C VAL A 176 -8.09 -10.22 -19.47
N PHE A 177 -7.74 -11.12 -20.38
CA PHE A 177 -7.38 -10.76 -21.74
C PHE A 177 -8.64 -10.62 -22.61
N GLN A 178 -8.73 -9.52 -23.36
CA GLN A 178 -9.83 -9.20 -24.28
C GLN A 178 -9.29 -8.90 -25.68
N PRO A 179 -8.79 -9.91 -26.41
CA PRO A 179 -8.10 -9.71 -27.67
C PRO A 179 -9.10 -9.42 -28.82
N THR A 180 -9.29 -8.14 -29.14
CA THR A 180 -9.88 -7.71 -30.43
C THR A 180 -8.84 -7.58 -31.55
N SER A 181 -7.57 -7.60 -31.16
CA SER A 181 -6.35 -7.55 -31.96
C SER A 181 -5.21 -8.11 -31.09
N PRO A 182 -4.02 -8.45 -31.64
CA PRO A 182 -2.95 -9.07 -30.87
C PRO A 182 -2.57 -8.27 -29.62
N ILE A 183 -2.31 -8.99 -28.53
CA ILE A 183 -1.77 -8.51 -27.27
C ILE A 183 -0.38 -9.15 -27.13
N ASN A 184 0.67 -8.33 -27.07
CA ASN A 184 2.03 -8.81 -26.91
C ASN A 184 2.61 -8.27 -25.60
N ILE A 185 3.09 -9.17 -24.75
CA ILE A 185 3.85 -8.89 -23.53
C ILE A 185 5.20 -9.58 -23.72
N ASN A 186 6.24 -8.79 -24.00
CA ASN A 186 7.57 -9.31 -24.33
C ASN A 186 8.59 -8.87 -23.28
N GLY A 187 9.41 -9.78 -22.78
CA GLY A 187 10.46 -9.52 -21.78
C GLY A 187 9.92 -9.19 -20.39
N GLY A 188 8.74 -9.71 -20.02
CA GLY A 188 8.17 -9.51 -18.68
C GLY A 188 7.05 -10.49 -18.34
N LYS A 189 6.74 -10.62 -17.05
CA LYS A 189 5.84 -11.62 -16.47
C LYS A 189 4.46 -11.07 -16.13
N VAL A 190 3.46 -11.95 -16.06
CA VAL A 190 2.10 -11.60 -15.62
C VAL A 190 1.83 -12.21 -14.25
N TYR A 191 1.73 -11.36 -13.24
CA TYR A 191 1.35 -11.76 -11.89
C TYR A 191 -0.14 -11.55 -11.65
N TYR A 192 -0.79 -12.55 -11.07
CA TYR A 192 -2.21 -12.49 -10.71
C TYR A 192 -2.45 -12.97 -9.27
N ILE A 193 -3.47 -12.43 -8.59
CA ILE A 193 -3.77 -12.81 -7.20
C ILE A 193 -4.76 -13.97 -7.13
N PHE A 194 -5.87 -13.88 -7.87
CA PHE A 194 -6.99 -14.81 -7.75
C PHE A 194 -7.27 -15.61 -9.02
N ASN A 195 -7.41 -14.94 -10.16
CA ASN A 195 -7.78 -15.61 -11.40
C ASN A 195 -7.10 -15.00 -12.62
N ILE A 196 -6.96 -15.80 -13.67
CA ILE A 196 -6.60 -15.36 -15.00
C ILE A 196 -7.63 -15.89 -16.00
N GLU A 197 -7.95 -15.10 -17.03
CA GLU A 197 -8.93 -15.45 -18.05
C GLU A 197 -8.43 -15.12 -19.46
N ASN A 198 -8.69 -16.04 -20.39
CA ASN A 198 -8.38 -15.96 -21.82
C ASN A 198 -6.87 -15.89 -22.13
N GLU A 199 -6.01 -16.39 -21.25
CA GLU A 199 -4.58 -16.51 -21.49
C GLU A 199 -4.26 -17.46 -22.68
N ASP A 200 -5.11 -18.47 -22.89
CA ASP A 200 -4.97 -19.45 -23.99
C ASP A 200 -5.42 -18.92 -25.38
N ASP A 201 -5.87 -17.67 -25.48
CA ASP A 201 -6.30 -17.11 -26.77
C ASP A 201 -5.13 -16.97 -27.73
N ALA A 202 -5.32 -17.37 -29.00
CA ALA A 202 -4.27 -17.34 -30.01
C ALA A 202 -3.70 -15.94 -30.31
N ASN A 203 -4.38 -14.87 -29.89
CA ASN A 203 -3.93 -13.49 -30.03
C ASN A 203 -3.27 -12.94 -28.75
N VAL A 204 -3.08 -13.76 -27.73
CA VAL A 204 -2.36 -13.40 -26.50
C VAL A 204 -0.99 -14.05 -26.56
N HIS A 205 0.05 -13.21 -26.50
CA HIS A 205 1.44 -13.64 -26.49
C HIS A 205 2.11 -13.06 -25.25
N VAL A 206 2.45 -13.92 -24.30
CA VAL A 206 3.28 -13.60 -23.14
C VAL A 206 4.58 -14.35 -23.33
N ASP A 207 5.67 -13.61 -23.39
CA ASP A 207 7.03 -14.14 -23.53
C ASP A 207 7.90 -13.42 -22.49
N ALA A 208 8.17 -14.07 -21.36
CA ALA A 208 9.02 -13.48 -20.34
C ALA A 208 10.50 -13.58 -20.70
N ASP A 209 10.87 -14.43 -21.66
CA ASP A 209 12.23 -14.59 -22.07
C ASP A 209 12.62 -13.54 -23.11
N LYS A 210 13.69 -12.81 -22.80
CA LYS A 210 14.24 -11.77 -23.65
C LYS A 210 15.09 -12.34 -24.79
N ASP A 211 15.58 -13.57 -24.63
CA ASP A 211 16.70 -14.09 -25.42
C ASP A 211 16.33 -15.33 -26.27
N GLY A 212 15.11 -15.86 -26.14
CA GLY A 212 14.61 -17.01 -26.91
C GLY A 212 15.27 -18.34 -26.56
N ALA A 213 15.84 -18.45 -25.36
CA ALA A 213 16.36 -19.67 -24.78
C ALA A 213 15.23 -20.36 -24.00
N GLU A 214 14.76 -21.51 -24.50
CA GLU A 214 13.81 -22.38 -23.78
C GLU A 214 14.36 -22.70 -22.37
N GLU A 215 13.83 -22.02 -21.34
CA GLU A 215 14.08 -22.37 -19.95
C GLU A 215 13.15 -23.53 -19.56
N GLU A 216 13.64 -24.49 -18.75
CA GLU A 216 12.90 -25.72 -18.39
C GLU A 216 11.60 -25.45 -17.60
N VAL A 217 11.35 -24.21 -17.13
CA VAL A 217 10.11 -23.79 -16.48
C VAL A 217 9.76 -22.34 -16.83
N PRO A 218 9.04 -22.05 -17.94
CA PRO A 218 8.54 -20.72 -18.21
C PRO A 218 7.24 -20.50 -17.43
N ASP A 219 7.34 -20.12 -16.15
CA ASP A 219 6.20 -19.57 -15.40
C ASP A 219 6.04 -18.08 -15.75
N ASP A 220 5.78 -17.79 -17.04
CA ASP A 220 5.54 -16.43 -17.57
C ASP A 220 4.31 -15.78 -16.92
N ILE A 221 3.46 -16.62 -16.36
CA ILE A 221 2.23 -16.29 -15.67
C ILE A 221 2.29 -16.90 -14.26
N GLN A 222 2.32 -16.07 -13.23
CA GLN A 222 2.52 -16.53 -11.86
C GLN A 222 1.41 -16.06 -10.92
N GLN A 223 0.85 -16.99 -10.14
CA GLN A 223 -0.04 -16.62 -9.05
C GLN A 223 0.79 -16.11 -7.87
N ILE A 224 0.38 -14.97 -7.32
CA ILE A 224 0.99 -14.39 -6.13
C ILE A 224 -0.04 -14.24 -5.00
N PRO A 225 0.41 -14.25 -3.74
CA PRO A 225 -0.46 -14.03 -2.59
C PRO A 225 -1.08 -12.63 -2.59
N PRO A 226 -2.18 -12.42 -1.84
CA PRO A 226 -2.83 -11.12 -1.74
C PRO A 226 -1.89 -10.01 -1.24
N ILE A 227 -1.91 -8.88 -1.94
CA ILE A 227 -1.11 -7.68 -1.65
C ILE A 227 -2.04 -6.52 -1.29
N THR A 228 -1.67 -5.75 -0.27
CA THR A 228 -2.34 -4.49 0.07
C THR A 228 -1.62 -3.31 -0.58
N PHE A 229 -2.34 -2.57 -1.42
CA PHE A 229 -1.86 -1.35 -2.05
C PHE A 229 -2.10 -0.14 -1.15
N PRO A 230 -1.12 0.77 -1.00
CA PRO A 230 -1.31 2.00 -0.23
C PRO A 230 -2.39 2.87 -0.91
N SER A 231 -3.24 3.54 -0.12
CA SER A 231 -4.05 4.66 -0.62
C SER A 231 -3.23 5.95 -0.58
N LEU A 232 -3.62 6.94 -1.39
CA LEU A 232 -3.04 8.27 -1.27
C LEU A 232 -3.47 8.91 0.07
N ASP A 233 -2.52 9.11 0.98
CA ASP A 233 -2.75 9.81 2.24
C ASP A 233 -2.58 11.32 2.05
N LEU A 234 -3.68 11.98 1.68
CA LEU A 234 -3.69 13.43 1.46
C LEU A 234 -3.34 14.22 2.72
N SER A 235 -3.70 13.71 3.91
CA SER A 235 -3.38 14.37 5.16
C SER A 235 -1.87 14.36 5.42
N TRP A 236 -1.20 13.24 5.13
CA TRP A 236 0.25 13.17 5.19
C TRP A 236 0.91 14.12 4.17
N TYR A 237 0.54 14.08 2.90
CA TYR A 237 1.13 14.98 1.89
C TYR A 237 0.89 16.46 2.24
N LYS A 238 -0.31 16.83 2.69
CA LYS A 238 -0.60 18.19 3.14
C LYS A 238 0.25 18.59 4.35
N SER A 239 0.43 17.69 5.33
CA SER A 239 1.26 17.97 6.51
C SER A 239 2.73 18.23 6.21
N LEU A 240 3.24 17.81 5.03
CA LEU A 240 4.59 18.15 4.58
C LEU A 240 4.75 19.63 4.19
N PHE A 241 3.65 20.38 4.06
CA PHE A 241 3.60 21.81 3.74
C PHE A 241 3.10 22.68 4.90
N ASP A 242 2.54 22.07 5.96
CA ASP A 242 2.12 22.77 7.17
C ASP A 242 3.37 23.06 8.02
N SER A 243 3.99 24.22 7.85
CA SER A 243 5.19 24.61 8.60
C SER A 243 4.92 25.41 9.87
N ASP A 244 3.68 25.87 10.12
CA ASP A 244 3.41 26.90 11.12
C ASP A 244 2.14 26.61 11.96
N ASP A 245 2.18 26.95 13.26
CA ASP A 245 1.11 26.79 14.28
C ASP A 245 -0.22 27.52 13.90
N ASP A 246 -0.23 28.28 12.81
CA ASP A 246 -1.38 29.06 12.32
C ASP A 246 -2.19 28.35 11.22
N GLY A 247 -1.74 27.18 10.75
CA GLY A 247 -2.46 26.36 9.78
C GLY A 247 -2.46 26.91 8.35
N ASN A 248 -1.55 27.85 8.03
CA ASN A 248 -1.31 28.29 6.67
C ASN A 248 -0.09 27.54 6.08
N PRO A 249 -0.20 26.91 4.91
CA PRO A 249 0.94 26.25 4.30
C PRO A 249 1.91 27.30 3.73
N ASP A 250 2.98 27.57 4.47
CA ASP A 250 3.99 28.57 4.12
C ASP A 250 5.11 28.01 3.23
N LEU A 251 5.07 26.70 2.92
CA LEU A 251 6.03 26.06 2.02
C LEU A 251 5.62 26.15 0.53
N PRO A 252 6.52 26.58 -0.36
CA PRO A 252 6.28 26.59 -1.80
C PRO A 252 6.05 25.17 -2.33
N GLY A 253 5.00 25.01 -3.16
CA GLY A 253 4.56 23.71 -3.69
C GLY A 253 3.15 23.29 -3.25
N TYR A 254 2.56 23.95 -2.25
CA TYR A 254 1.15 23.81 -1.94
C TYR A 254 0.30 24.74 -2.81
N HIS A 255 -0.73 24.21 -3.45
CA HIS A 255 -1.71 24.98 -4.20
C HIS A 255 -3.14 24.64 -3.75
N SER A 256 -3.92 25.66 -3.38
CA SER A 256 -5.35 25.50 -3.08
C SER A 256 -6.18 25.66 -4.35
N GLY A 257 -7.11 24.74 -4.60
CA GLY A 257 -7.91 24.69 -5.82
C GLY A 257 -7.16 24.11 -7.02
N ASN A 258 -7.72 24.33 -8.21
CA ASN A 258 -7.18 23.77 -9.43
C ASN A 258 -5.87 24.46 -9.85
N PHE A 259 -4.92 23.68 -10.37
CA PHE A 259 -3.60 24.19 -10.75
C PHE A 259 -3.15 23.68 -12.13
N THR A 260 -2.55 24.57 -12.92
CA THR A 260 -2.07 24.27 -14.27
C THR A 260 -0.55 24.35 -14.32
N ILE A 261 0.08 23.29 -14.81
CA ILE A 261 1.52 23.12 -14.95
C ILE A 261 1.83 22.99 -16.44
N THR A 262 2.58 23.95 -16.98
CA THR A 262 2.98 23.97 -18.40
C THR A 262 4.45 24.35 -18.56
N GLY A 263 5.13 23.77 -19.55
CA GLY A 263 6.50 24.15 -19.91
C GLY A 263 7.56 23.33 -19.18
N THR A 264 8.63 23.97 -18.70
CA THR A 264 9.69 23.26 -17.97
C THR A 264 9.28 23.00 -16.52
N ILE A 265 9.38 21.74 -16.08
CA ILE A 265 8.98 21.28 -14.75
C ILE A 265 10.24 20.90 -13.96
N ASN A 266 10.58 21.69 -12.94
CA ASN A 266 11.70 21.46 -12.04
C ASN A 266 11.54 22.25 -10.74
N ARG A 267 12.44 22.02 -9.77
CA ARG A 267 12.38 22.67 -8.45
C ARG A 267 12.50 24.19 -8.53
N THR A 268 13.35 24.70 -9.43
CA THR A 268 13.56 26.14 -9.59
C THR A 268 12.31 26.87 -10.09
N ASN A 269 11.57 26.29 -11.03
CA ASN A 269 10.39 26.93 -11.62
C ASN A 269 9.17 26.94 -10.68
N PHE A 270 9.16 26.07 -9.66
CA PHE A 270 8.10 26.00 -8.66
C PHE A 270 8.52 26.52 -7.29
N ASP A 271 9.72 27.13 -7.19
CA ASP A 271 10.35 27.55 -5.94
C ASP A 271 10.38 26.45 -4.87
N ASN A 272 10.41 25.19 -5.29
CA ASN A 272 10.12 24.03 -4.47
C ASN A 272 11.38 23.23 -4.15
N TYR A 273 11.76 23.13 -2.88
CA TYR A 273 13.04 22.52 -2.50
C TYR A 273 13.03 20.98 -2.44
N ASN A 274 11.87 20.38 -2.17
CA ASN A 274 11.77 18.93 -1.90
C ASN A 274 11.32 18.12 -3.13
N GLY A 275 10.98 18.79 -4.23
CA GLY A 275 10.49 18.19 -5.46
C GLY A 275 9.05 17.68 -5.39
N LEU A 276 8.27 18.04 -4.36
CA LEU A 276 6.89 17.62 -4.16
C LEU A 276 5.93 18.79 -4.38
N ILE A 277 4.95 18.65 -5.26
CA ILE A 277 3.87 19.61 -5.45
C ILE A 277 2.58 18.97 -4.93
N PHE A 278 1.90 19.62 -4.01
CA PHE A 278 0.59 19.20 -3.52
C PHE A 278 -0.49 20.19 -3.96
N VAL A 279 -1.52 19.68 -4.61
CA VAL A 279 -2.64 20.47 -5.11
C VAL A 279 -3.92 19.99 -4.45
N ASP A 280 -4.55 20.85 -3.66
CA ASP A 280 -5.88 20.62 -3.09
C ASP A 280 -6.97 20.95 -4.13
N GLY A 281 -6.97 20.18 -5.21
CA GLY A 281 -7.85 20.34 -6.36
C GLY A 281 -7.40 19.46 -7.52
N ASP A 282 -7.88 19.79 -8.71
CA ASP A 282 -7.45 19.14 -9.94
C ASP A 282 -6.14 19.74 -10.48
N VAL A 283 -5.32 18.91 -11.11
CA VAL A 283 -4.10 19.35 -11.80
C VAL A 283 -4.27 19.20 -13.31
N TYR A 284 -3.79 20.19 -14.07
CA TYR A 284 -3.72 20.17 -15.52
C TYR A 284 -2.25 20.25 -15.91
N ILE A 285 -1.70 19.26 -16.60
CA ILE A 285 -0.25 19.14 -16.82
C ILE A 285 0.12 18.89 -18.28
N SER A 286 1.14 19.61 -18.74
CA SER A 286 1.94 19.31 -19.94
C SER A 286 3.33 19.92 -19.77
N GLY A 287 4.39 19.32 -20.33
CA GLY A 287 5.72 19.90 -20.23
C GLY A 287 6.89 18.94 -20.32
N ASN A 288 8.08 19.50 -20.09
CA ASN A 288 9.33 18.76 -19.98
C ASN A 288 9.85 18.83 -18.54
N VAL A 289 10.00 17.66 -17.93
CA VAL A 289 10.55 17.45 -16.59
C VAL A 289 12.06 17.37 -16.69
N THR A 290 12.77 18.31 -16.05
CA THR A 290 14.25 18.37 -16.09
C THR A 290 14.91 17.93 -14.79
N GLU A 291 14.12 17.75 -13.73
CA GLU A 291 14.53 17.26 -12.41
C GLU A 291 13.43 16.36 -11.85
N SER A 292 13.76 15.37 -11.02
CA SER A 292 12.74 14.45 -10.52
C SER A 292 11.76 15.13 -9.57
N MET A 293 10.46 14.96 -9.85
CA MET A 293 9.35 15.62 -9.18
C MET A 293 8.24 14.62 -8.83
N HIS A 294 7.44 14.95 -7.83
CA HIS A 294 6.20 14.26 -7.51
C HIS A 294 5.07 15.26 -7.41
N ILE A 295 3.99 15.04 -8.15
CA ILE A 295 2.78 15.86 -8.12
C ILE A 295 1.67 15.03 -7.51
N VAL A 296 1.03 15.56 -6.48
CA VAL A 296 -0.05 14.93 -5.73
C VAL A 296 -1.27 15.81 -5.80
N ALA A 297 -2.39 15.28 -6.29
CA ALA A 297 -3.66 16.00 -6.42
C ALA A 297 -4.74 15.37 -5.52
N SER A 298 -5.47 16.20 -4.76
CA SER A 298 -6.67 15.76 -4.03
C SER A 298 -7.86 15.50 -4.96
N GLY A 299 -7.81 16.02 -6.18
CA GLY A 299 -8.74 15.73 -7.28
C GLY A 299 -8.15 14.80 -8.33
N ASN A 300 -8.46 15.11 -9.60
CA ASN A 300 -7.96 14.41 -10.78
C ASN A 300 -6.65 15.04 -11.28
N ILE A 301 -5.92 14.29 -12.11
CA ILE A 301 -4.82 14.84 -12.91
C ILE A 301 -5.20 14.73 -14.39
N TYR A 302 -5.26 15.85 -15.09
CA TYR A 302 -5.50 15.97 -16.52
C TYR A 302 -4.17 16.15 -17.26
N ILE A 303 -3.82 15.21 -18.13
CA ILE A 303 -2.64 15.28 -18.99
C ILE A 303 -3.05 15.95 -20.31
N GLU A 304 -2.87 17.27 -20.40
CA GLU A 304 -3.36 18.10 -21.50
C GLU A 304 -2.44 18.10 -22.74
N GLY A 305 -1.24 17.55 -22.61
CA GLY A 305 -0.26 17.45 -23.69
C GLY A 305 0.90 16.54 -23.29
N ASP A 306 1.98 16.59 -24.05
CA ASP A 306 3.15 15.76 -23.77
C ASP A 306 3.70 16.02 -22.38
N VAL A 307 4.06 14.95 -21.67
CA VAL A 307 4.84 14.98 -20.44
C VAL A 307 6.09 14.17 -20.73
N THR A 308 7.24 14.82 -20.82
CA THR A 308 8.51 14.18 -21.19
C THR A 308 9.55 14.40 -20.11
N CYS A 309 10.49 13.48 -19.95
CA CYS A 309 11.59 13.60 -19.00
C CYS A 309 12.92 13.81 -19.74
N SER A 310 13.79 14.65 -19.18
CA SER A 310 15.15 14.84 -19.64
C SER A 310 16.14 14.66 -18.47
N ASN A 311 17.43 14.46 -18.77
CA ASN A 311 18.49 14.33 -17.76
C ASN A 311 18.26 13.21 -16.74
N ASN A 312 17.65 12.09 -17.16
CA ASN A 312 17.25 10.98 -16.28
C ASN A 312 16.27 11.39 -15.16
N ALA A 313 15.57 12.52 -15.32
CA ALA A 313 14.50 12.92 -14.41
C ALA A 313 13.34 11.92 -14.47
N GLN A 314 12.61 11.81 -13.37
CA GLN A 314 11.39 11.02 -13.26
C GLN A 314 10.28 11.86 -12.65
N ILE A 315 9.05 11.66 -13.09
CA ILE A 315 7.89 12.33 -12.51
C ILE A 315 6.88 11.32 -11.99
N GLY A 316 6.43 11.52 -10.75
CA GLY A 316 5.26 10.86 -10.20
C GLY A 316 4.03 11.75 -10.36
N LEU A 317 2.92 11.20 -10.85
CA LEU A 317 1.62 11.84 -10.93
C LEU A 317 0.63 11.02 -10.10
N SER A 318 0.29 11.49 -8.91
CA SER A 318 -0.60 10.80 -7.98
C SER A 318 -1.90 11.55 -7.77
N ALA A 319 -2.99 11.01 -8.30
CA ALA A 319 -4.34 11.55 -8.15
C ALA A 319 -5.11 10.79 -7.07
N LYS A 320 -5.83 11.51 -6.20
CA LYS A 320 -6.81 10.88 -5.30
C LYS A 320 -8.02 10.34 -6.05
N GLU A 321 -8.39 11.00 -7.14
CA GLU A 321 -9.40 10.54 -8.08
C GLU A 321 -8.70 9.88 -9.28
N ASP A 322 -9.04 10.28 -10.49
CA ASP A 322 -8.59 9.62 -11.71
C ASP A 322 -7.48 10.41 -12.40
N VAL A 323 -6.74 9.71 -13.26
CA VAL A 323 -5.82 10.35 -14.21
C VAL A 323 -6.46 10.29 -15.59
N ILE A 324 -6.56 11.44 -16.25
CA ILE A 324 -7.38 11.62 -17.43
C ILE A 324 -6.51 12.26 -18.51
N ILE A 325 -6.55 11.71 -19.73
CA ILE A 325 -6.04 12.36 -20.94
C ILE A 325 -7.27 12.97 -21.64
N PRO A 326 -7.47 14.30 -21.59
CA PRO A 326 -8.60 14.93 -22.25
C PRO A 326 -8.59 14.67 -23.76
N TYR A 327 -9.76 14.64 -24.40
CA TYR A 327 -9.83 14.42 -25.85
C TYR A 327 -9.09 15.52 -26.64
N ALA A 328 -8.93 16.71 -26.08
CA ALA A 328 -8.19 17.80 -26.71
C ALA A 328 -6.65 17.64 -26.63
N ALA A 329 -6.14 16.70 -25.82
CA ALA A 329 -4.71 16.55 -25.57
C ALA A 329 -3.95 15.99 -26.79
N GLY A 330 -2.70 16.45 -26.95
CA GLY A 330 -1.70 15.92 -27.89
C GLY A 330 -2.25 15.61 -29.29
N ASN A 331 -2.52 16.63 -30.11
CA ASN A 331 -3.18 16.40 -31.39
C ASN A 331 -2.16 16.10 -32.52
N PRO A 332 -2.13 14.89 -33.12
CA PRO A 332 -2.93 13.68 -32.84
C PRO A 332 -2.25 12.63 -31.92
N ASP A 333 -0.96 12.81 -31.65
CA ASP A 333 -0.12 11.92 -30.86
C ASP A 333 0.22 12.54 -29.50
N ILE A 334 0.45 11.69 -28.49
CA ILE A 334 0.88 12.13 -27.16
C ILE A 334 1.97 11.23 -26.61
N THR A 335 2.95 11.85 -25.95
CA THR A 335 4.03 11.16 -25.23
C THR A 335 3.92 11.44 -23.74
N ILE A 336 3.90 10.37 -22.93
CA ILE A 336 3.79 10.45 -21.48
C ILE A 336 4.93 9.64 -20.86
N GLU A 337 5.86 10.32 -20.23
CA GLU A 337 6.97 9.75 -19.46
C GLU A 337 6.72 10.01 -17.97
N ALA A 338 6.03 9.09 -17.29
CA ALA A 338 5.62 9.30 -15.91
C ALA A 338 5.33 7.98 -15.17
N TYR A 339 5.49 8.02 -13.85
CA TYR A 339 4.79 7.12 -12.96
C TYR A 339 3.40 7.68 -12.67
N ILE A 340 2.35 6.90 -12.96
CA ILE A 340 0.95 7.26 -12.76
C ILE A 340 0.40 6.49 -11.57
N PHE A 341 -0.24 7.18 -10.62
CA PHE A 341 -0.96 6.58 -9.51
C PHE A 341 -2.38 7.17 -9.44
N ALA A 342 -3.40 6.38 -9.76
CA ALA A 342 -4.80 6.79 -9.68
C ALA A 342 -5.52 6.04 -8.55
N ASP A 343 -5.73 6.73 -7.42
CA ASP A 343 -6.44 6.16 -6.27
C ASP A 343 -7.95 6.02 -6.55
N GLY A 344 -8.51 6.89 -7.38
CA GLY A 344 -9.90 6.85 -7.86
C GLY A 344 -10.22 5.61 -8.70
N GLY A 345 -9.19 5.03 -9.32
CA GLY A 345 -9.23 3.75 -10.00
C GLY A 345 -9.09 3.79 -11.50
N ARG A 346 -9.06 4.97 -12.12
CA ARG A 346 -9.09 5.06 -13.57
C ARG A 346 -7.90 5.86 -14.10
N PHE A 347 -7.22 5.28 -15.08
CA PHE A 347 -6.36 6.01 -16.01
C PHE A 347 -7.01 5.92 -17.39
N ILE A 348 -7.58 7.02 -17.86
CA ILE A 348 -8.46 7.01 -19.03
C ILE A 348 -8.09 8.09 -20.03
N ALA A 349 -8.32 7.80 -21.30
CA ALA A 349 -8.37 8.82 -22.34
C ALA A 349 -9.84 9.08 -22.68
N GLU A 350 -10.24 10.35 -22.66
CA GLU A 350 -11.63 10.71 -22.93
C GLU A 350 -12.04 10.34 -24.36
N LYS A 351 -13.25 9.81 -24.51
CA LYS A 351 -13.82 9.45 -25.80
C LYS A 351 -14.10 10.69 -26.62
N GLY A 352 -13.77 10.64 -27.91
CA GLY A 352 -14.11 11.67 -28.88
C GLY A 352 -14.84 11.13 -30.10
N THR A 353 -14.99 11.98 -31.11
CA THR A 353 -15.72 11.65 -32.35
C THR A 353 -14.90 10.82 -33.34
N SER A 354 -13.57 10.78 -33.18
CA SER A 354 -12.66 10.00 -34.01
C SER A 354 -11.56 9.36 -33.17
N PRO A 355 -11.00 8.21 -33.60
CA PRO A 355 -9.77 7.67 -33.01
C PRO A 355 -8.63 8.71 -33.04
N LYS A 356 -7.76 8.64 -32.04
CA LYS A 356 -6.53 9.44 -31.96
C LYS A 356 -5.40 8.78 -32.78
N GLY A 357 -4.21 9.37 -32.73
CA GLY A 357 -3.00 8.78 -33.30
C GLY A 357 -2.37 7.76 -32.34
N THR A 358 -1.11 7.98 -32.00
CA THR A 358 -0.28 7.10 -31.17
C THR A 358 -0.16 7.64 -29.75
N LEU A 359 -0.36 6.77 -28.77
CA LEU A 359 0.07 6.99 -27.39
C LEU A 359 1.43 6.33 -27.20
N THR A 360 2.45 7.13 -26.89
CA THR A 360 3.74 6.62 -26.39
C THR A 360 3.78 6.83 -24.89
N PHE A 361 3.82 5.74 -24.13
CA PHE A 361 3.89 5.81 -22.68
C PHE A 361 5.15 5.09 -22.20
N LYS A 362 5.98 5.82 -21.44
CA LYS A 362 7.21 5.31 -20.83
C LYS A 362 7.14 5.50 -19.32
N GLY A 363 6.95 4.43 -18.57
CA GLY A 363 6.89 4.54 -17.12
C GLY A 363 6.15 3.38 -16.47
N ALA A 364 5.35 3.68 -15.44
CA ALA A 364 4.56 2.69 -14.71
C ALA A 364 3.21 3.27 -14.31
N ILE A 365 2.20 2.40 -14.14
CA ILE A 365 0.81 2.75 -13.89
C ILE A 365 0.30 1.94 -12.71
N THR A 366 -0.21 2.61 -11.70
CA THR A 366 -0.85 1.99 -10.55
C THR A 366 -2.28 2.50 -10.45
N VAL A 367 -3.26 1.59 -10.52
CA VAL A 367 -4.67 1.94 -10.36
C VAL A 367 -5.27 1.17 -9.19
N ARG A 368 -5.62 1.86 -8.10
CA ARG A 368 -6.12 1.19 -6.89
C ARG A 368 -7.62 0.93 -6.95
N GLY A 369 -8.37 1.99 -7.26
CA GLY A 369 -9.82 1.99 -7.26
C GLY A 369 -10.43 2.13 -5.87
N LYS A 370 -11.53 2.88 -5.82
CA LYS A 370 -12.37 2.98 -4.63
C LYS A 370 -13.29 1.77 -4.53
N GLU A 371 -13.70 1.43 -3.31
CA GLU A 371 -14.71 0.39 -3.10
C GLU A 371 -15.99 0.70 -3.90
N GLY A 372 -16.47 -0.29 -4.65
CA GLY A 372 -17.65 -0.14 -5.51
C GLY A 372 -17.43 0.57 -6.85
N LYS A 373 -16.19 1.01 -7.17
CA LYS A 373 -15.84 1.54 -8.50
C LYS A 373 -14.98 0.52 -9.27
N SER A 374 -15.24 0.37 -10.56
CA SER A 374 -14.37 -0.39 -11.46
C SER A 374 -13.02 0.31 -11.59
N THR A 375 -11.95 -0.46 -11.54
CA THR A 375 -10.64 -0.02 -12.02
C THR A 375 -10.58 -0.16 -13.53
N SER A 376 -9.94 0.79 -14.19
CA SER A 376 -9.75 0.71 -15.64
C SER A 376 -8.54 1.49 -16.09
N VAL A 377 -7.71 0.85 -16.90
CA VAL A 377 -6.81 1.54 -17.82
C VAL A 377 -7.50 1.54 -19.19
N ASP A 378 -8.25 2.61 -19.51
CA ASP A 378 -9.00 2.72 -20.78
C ASP A 378 -8.37 3.77 -21.67
N LEU A 379 -7.43 3.33 -22.50
CA LEU A 379 -6.69 4.16 -23.44
C LEU A 379 -7.08 3.84 -24.89
N ASN A 380 -8.24 3.19 -25.08
CA ASN A 380 -8.65 2.59 -26.35
C ASN A 380 -8.94 3.60 -27.48
N ILE A 381 -9.07 4.90 -27.17
CA ILE A 381 -9.18 5.92 -28.21
C ILE A 381 -7.89 6.02 -29.04
N TYR A 382 -6.75 5.62 -28.49
CA TYR A 382 -5.48 5.50 -29.20
C TYR A 382 -5.39 4.09 -29.81
N PRO A 383 -5.53 3.93 -31.15
CA PRO A 383 -5.42 2.63 -31.80
C PRO A 383 -4.01 2.05 -31.76
N HIS A 384 -2.99 2.90 -31.61
CA HIS A 384 -1.59 2.50 -31.47
C HIS A 384 -1.08 2.93 -30.09
N ARG A 385 -0.67 1.96 -29.27
CA ARG A 385 -0.22 2.19 -27.89
C ARG A 385 1.13 1.51 -27.70
N ASN A 386 2.17 2.33 -27.58
CA ASN A 386 3.54 1.88 -27.36
C ASN A 386 3.85 2.02 -25.88
N TYR A 387 3.86 0.90 -25.17
CA TYR A 387 4.19 0.85 -23.75
C TYR A 387 5.61 0.37 -23.57
N SER A 388 6.44 1.23 -22.96
CA SER A 388 7.78 0.87 -22.54
C SER A 388 7.91 1.09 -21.04
N TYR A 389 8.51 0.13 -20.35
CA TYR A 389 8.82 0.31 -18.94
C TYR A 389 10.15 1.04 -18.78
N ASN A 390 10.17 1.98 -17.85
CA ASN A 390 11.42 2.59 -17.43
C ASN A 390 11.97 1.78 -16.25
N GLN A 391 12.98 0.94 -16.50
CA GLN A 391 13.60 0.12 -15.46
C GLN A 391 14.16 0.93 -14.28
N ASP A 392 14.49 2.21 -14.48
CA ASP A 392 14.91 3.09 -13.38
C ASP A 392 13.79 3.36 -12.36
N LEU A 393 12.52 3.04 -12.68
CA LEU A 393 11.39 3.13 -11.77
C LEU A 393 11.26 1.93 -10.83
N SER A 394 11.88 0.78 -11.12
CA SER A 394 11.77 -0.41 -10.26
C SER A 394 12.47 -0.17 -8.92
N ALA A 395 13.69 0.37 -8.97
CA ALA A 395 14.47 0.74 -7.80
C ALA A 395 14.00 2.05 -7.15
N ASN A 396 13.09 2.79 -7.81
CA ASN A 396 12.63 4.16 -7.56
C ASN A 396 13.45 4.92 -6.51
N LEU A 397 14.59 5.46 -6.94
CA LEU A 397 15.45 6.28 -6.09
C LEU A 397 15.22 7.79 -6.27
N THR A 398 14.44 8.22 -7.26
CA THR A 398 14.45 9.64 -7.68
C THR A 398 13.12 10.36 -7.57
N ILE A 399 11.97 9.68 -7.63
CA ILE A 399 10.68 10.34 -7.37
C ILE A 399 10.56 10.55 -5.85
N PRO A 400 10.52 11.80 -5.37
CA PRO A 400 10.49 12.08 -3.94
C PRO A 400 9.10 11.72 -3.36
N PHE A 401 9.06 11.20 -2.13
CA PHE A 401 7.81 10.92 -1.38
C PHE A 401 6.79 9.99 -2.07
N ILE A 402 7.22 9.07 -2.93
CA ILE A 402 6.34 8.01 -3.44
C ILE A 402 5.85 7.11 -2.29
N SER A 403 4.59 6.68 -2.37
CA SER A 403 4.06 5.65 -1.46
C SER A 403 4.55 4.26 -1.89
N PHE A 404 4.93 3.42 -0.93
CA PHE A 404 5.37 2.04 -1.13
C PHE A 404 4.26 1.04 -0.78
N ILE A 405 4.33 -0.15 -1.39
CA ILE A 405 3.58 -1.31 -0.95
C ILE A 405 4.30 -1.89 0.27
N ALA A 406 3.55 -2.21 1.32
CA ALA A 406 4.07 -2.89 2.51
C ALA A 406 3.04 -3.89 3.02
N ASN A 407 3.47 -5.14 3.20
CA ASN A 407 2.62 -6.25 3.65
C ASN A 407 3.34 -7.10 4.68
N ILE A 408 2.59 -7.53 5.69
CA ILE A 408 3.03 -8.56 6.62
C ILE A 408 2.96 -9.90 5.87
N ILE A 409 4.11 -10.54 5.68
CA ILE A 409 4.21 -11.85 5.02
C ILE A 409 4.21 -12.99 6.03
N GLU A 410 4.72 -12.74 7.23
CA GLU A 410 4.79 -13.70 8.31
C GLU A 410 4.64 -12.97 9.63
N TRP A 411 3.97 -13.60 10.59
CA TRP A 411 3.99 -13.13 11.98
C TRP A 411 3.82 -14.30 12.95
N GLU A 412 4.43 -14.15 14.11
CA GLU A 412 4.30 -15.06 15.23
C GLU A 412 4.16 -14.28 16.53
N GLU A 413 3.42 -14.84 17.47
CA GLU A 413 3.35 -14.31 18.82
C GLU A 413 4.43 -14.97 19.69
N ILE A 414 5.29 -14.14 20.28
CA ILE A 414 6.36 -14.60 21.16
C ILE A 414 5.87 -14.48 22.61
N LYS A 415 6.09 -15.54 23.38
CA LYS A 415 5.63 -15.65 24.78
C LYS A 415 6.64 -15.15 25.79
#